data_AF-A0ABD0RPY7-F1
#
_entry.id   AF-A0ABD0RPY7-F1
#
_cell.length_a   1.000
_cell.length_b   1.000
_cell.length_c   1.000
_cell.angle_alpha   90.00
_cell.angle_beta   90.00
_cell.angle_gamma   90.00
#
_symmetry.space_group_name_H-M   'P 1'
#
loop_
_entity.id
_entity.type
_entity.pdbx_description
1 polymer ?
#
loop_
_entity_poly.entity_id
_entity_poly.type
_entity_poly.pdbx_seq_one_letter_code
_entity_poly.pdbx_strand_id
1 'polypeptide(L)'
;HIINAYNKQAGITVEEAKLQFLKKISQWPTFGCVFFEVKQTSEKSYPSIITLSISKQGVNIINPKTKEVLAMHLFNKITSWSSGSTYFHLTIGNLVQGNTLLCESSV
;
A
#
# COMPACT_ATOMS: atom_id res chain seq x y z
N HIS A 1 -1.46 -23.51 -16.87
CA HIS A 1 -2.20 -22.30 -16.44
C HIS A 1 -1.77 -21.06 -17.23
N ILE A 2 -0.49 -20.66 -17.22
CA ILE A 2 0.00 -19.46 -17.94
C ILE A 2 -0.05 -19.63 -19.47
N ILE A 3 0.44 -20.75 -20.02
CA ILE A 3 0.43 -21.01 -21.48
C ILE A 3 -0.99 -20.94 -22.06
N ASN A 4 -1.98 -21.48 -21.35
CA ASN A 4 -3.39 -21.39 -21.78
C ASN A 4 -3.92 -19.95 -21.78
N ALA A 5 -3.50 -19.11 -20.83
CA ALA A 5 -3.89 -17.70 -20.80
C ALA A 5 -3.22 -16.90 -21.94
N TYR A 6 -1.96 -17.20 -22.24
CA TYR A 6 -1.25 -16.65 -23.39
C TYR A 6 -1.92 -17.02 -24.72
N ASN A 7 -2.24 -18.31 -24.92
CA ASN A 7 -2.89 -18.78 -26.14
C ASN A 7 -4.28 -18.15 -26.35
N LYS A 8 -5.01 -17.81 -25.27
CA LYS A 8 -6.29 -17.10 -25.34
C LYS A 8 -6.17 -15.65 -25.84
N GLN A 9 -4.97 -15.10 -25.82
CA GLN A 9 -4.65 -13.74 -26.29
C GLN A 9 -3.99 -13.75 -27.68
N ALA A 10 -3.98 -14.91 -28.37
CA ALA A 10 -3.40 -15.01 -29.70
C ALA A 10 -4.00 -13.97 -30.66
N GLY A 11 -3.14 -13.29 -31.43
CA GLY A 11 -3.53 -12.30 -32.42
C GLY A 11 -3.54 -10.84 -31.93
N ILE A 12 -3.27 -10.58 -30.65
CA ILE A 12 -3.05 -9.19 -30.18
C ILE A 12 -1.58 -8.77 -30.34
N THR A 13 -1.37 -7.48 -30.57
CA THR A 13 -0.06 -6.84 -30.59
C THR A 13 0.52 -6.71 -29.18
N VAL A 14 1.84 -6.46 -29.08
CA VAL A 14 2.52 -6.23 -27.80
C VAL A 14 1.95 -5.00 -27.08
N GLU A 15 1.62 -3.95 -27.83
CA GLU A 15 1.04 -2.70 -27.32
C GLU A 15 -0.36 -2.95 -26.74
N GLU A 16 -1.20 -3.73 -27.42
CA GLU A 16 -2.51 -4.12 -26.93
C GLU A 16 -2.40 -4.98 -25.66
N ALA A 17 -1.45 -5.91 -25.61
CA ALA A 17 -1.20 -6.72 -24.42
C ALA A 17 -0.80 -5.85 -23.22
N LYS A 18 0.12 -4.91 -23.40
CA LYS A 18 0.52 -3.93 -22.36
C LYS A 18 -0.67 -3.09 -21.90
N LEU A 19 -1.47 -2.59 -22.85
CA LEU A 19 -2.65 -1.77 -22.53
C LEU A 19 -3.72 -2.57 -21.78
N GLN A 20 -4.01 -3.80 -22.20
CA GLN A 20 -4.97 -4.68 -21.53
C GLN A 20 -4.51 -5.03 -20.12
N PHE A 21 -3.21 -5.29 -19.93
CA PHE A 21 -2.63 -5.50 -18.60
C PHE A 21 -2.87 -4.28 -17.70
N LEU A 22 -2.52 -3.08 -18.17
CA LEU A 22 -2.74 -1.84 -17.40
C LEU A 22 -4.22 -1.60 -17.11
N LYS A 23 -5.13 -1.81 -18.07
CA LYS A 23 -6.59 -1.71 -17.86
C LYS A 23 -7.11 -2.68 -16.81
N LYS A 24 -6.51 -3.87 -16.71
CA LYS A 24 -6.90 -4.88 -15.72
C LYS A 24 -6.45 -4.50 -14.32
N ILE A 25 -5.20 -4.05 -14.16
CA ILE A 25 -4.65 -3.73 -12.85
C ILE A 25 -5.03 -2.33 -12.35
N SER A 26 -5.41 -1.40 -13.24
CA SER A 26 -5.82 -0.03 -12.87
C SER A 26 -7.07 0.05 -11.99
N GLN A 27 -7.85 -1.03 -11.94
CA GLN A 27 -9.03 -1.16 -11.08
C GLN A 27 -8.66 -1.51 -9.63
N TRP A 28 -7.42 -1.92 -9.37
CA TRP A 28 -7.00 -2.32 -8.03
C TRP A 28 -6.72 -1.09 -7.16
N PRO A 29 -7.06 -1.14 -5.85
CA PRO A 29 -6.76 -0.05 -4.92
C PRO A 29 -5.26 0.20 -4.74
N THR A 30 -4.43 -0.78 -5.10
CA THR A 30 -2.97 -0.77 -5.05
C THR A 30 -2.31 -0.25 -6.32
N PHE A 31 -3.08 0.04 -7.37
CA PHE A 31 -2.53 0.57 -8.61
C PHE A 31 -1.96 1.97 -8.41
N GLY A 32 -0.76 2.20 -8.97
CA GLY A 32 -0.08 3.49 -8.84
C GLY A 32 0.33 3.84 -7.41
N CYS A 33 0.43 2.85 -6.53
CA CYS A 33 0.94 3.03 -5.17
C CYS A 33 2.45 2.78 -5.11
N VAL A 34 3.12 3.45 -4.17
CA VAL A 34 4.48 3.10 -3.73
C VAL A 34 4.35 2.25 -2.46
N PHE A 35 5.19 1.22 -2.31
CA PHE A 35 5.12 0.27 -1.21
C PHE A 35 6.39 0.30 -0.37
N PHE A 36 6.23 0.22 0.94
CA PHE A 36 7.32 0.12 1.92
C PHE A 36 7.01 -1.02 2.88
N GLU A 37 7.93 -1.96 3.04
CA GLU A 37 7.85 -2.95 4.11
C GLU A 37 8.55 -2.39 5.34
N VAL A 38 7.82 -2.28 6.45
CA VAL A 38 8.31 -1.62 7.66
C VAL A 38 7.91 -2.41 8.89
N LYS A 39 8.65 -2.22 9.98
CA LYS A 39 8.31 -2.80 11.27
C LYS A 39 7.57 -1.78 12.14
N GLN A 40 6.31 -2.02 12.47
CA GLN A 40 5.53 -1.13 13.31
C GLN A 40 5.63 -1.52 14.80
N THR A 41 5.56 -0.53 15.68
CA THR A 41 5.68 -0.72 17.15
C THR A 41 4.53 -0.11 17.95
N SER A 42 3.46 0.32 17.27
CA SER A 42 2.42 1.19 17.84
C SER A 42 1.05 0.54 17.96
N GLU A 43 0.67 -0.34 17.02
CA GLU A 43 -0.65 -0.97 16.98
C GLU A 43 -0.55 -2.48 17.24
N LYS A 44 -0.99 -2.91 18.42
CA LYS A 44 -0.86 -4.31 18.88
C LYS A 44 -1.73 -5.28 18.10
N SER A 45 -2.81 -4.81 17.48
CA SER A 45 -3.70 -5.65 16.67
C SER A 45 -3.10 -6.00 15.30
N TYR A 46 -2.07 -5.28 14.84
CA TYR A 46 -1.41 -5.53 13.57
C TYR A 46 -0.19 -6.44 13.74
N PRO A 47 0.22 -7.16 12.69
CA PRO A 47 1.52 -7.82 12.67
C PRO A 47 2.65 -6.82 12.92
N SER A 48 3.78 -7.30 13.44
CA SER A 48 4.95 -6.44 13.65
C SER A 48 5.54 -5.91 12.34
N ILE A 49 5.43 -6.68 11.25
CA ILE A 49 5.84 -6.25 9.90
C ILE A 49 4.58 -5.98 9.08
N ILE A 50 4.51 -4.78 8.51
CA ILE A 50 3.40 -4.33 7.67
C ILE A 50 3.95 -3.80 6.34
N THR A 51 3.11 -3.80 5.30
CA THR A 51 3.37 -3.04 4.08
C THR A 51 2.58 -1.74 4.13
N LEU A 52 3.26 -0.61 4.13
CA LEU A 52 2.65 0.68 3.84
C LEU A 52 2.52 0.86 2.34
N SER A 53 1.34 1.24 1.85
CA SER A 53 1.18 1.68 0.48
C SER A 53 0.74 3.14 0.44
N ILE A 54 1.48 4.00 -0.26
CA ILE A 54 1.12 5.40 -0.44
C ILE A 54 0.57 5.58 -1.85
N SER A 55 -0.65 6.13 -1.92
CA SER A 55 -1.41 6.38 -3.14
C SER A 55 -1.80 7.86 -3.25
N LYS A 56 -2.46 8.25 -4.34
CA LYS A 56 -3.05 9.61 -4.46
C LYS A 56 -4.16 9.89 -3.43
N GLN A 57 -4.76 8.87 -2.84
CA GLN A 57 -5.85 9.01 -1.87
C GLN A 57 -5.34 9.12 -0.42
N GLY A 58 -4.22 8.46 -0.12
CA GLY A 58 -3.70 8.36 1.23
C GLY A 58 -2.80 7.15 1.43
N VAL A 59 -2.71 6.70 2.69
CA VAL A 59 -1.84 5.62 3.15
C VAL A 59 -2.67 4.41 3.54
N ASN A 60 -2.38 3.24 2.95
CA ASN A 60 -2.92 1.96 3.42
C ASN A 60 -1.90 1.22 4.26
N ILE A 61 -2.40 0.47 5.24
CA ILE A 61 -1.65 -0.51 6.03
C ILE A 61 -2.10 -1.89 5.56
N ILE A 62 -1.17 -2.72 5.08
CA ILE A 62 -1.45 -4.00 4.46
C ILE A 62 -0.70 -5.11 5.19
N ASN A 63 -1.36 -6.23 5.44
CA ASN A 63 -0.72 -7.43 5.94
C ASN A 63 0.15 -8.05 4.81
N PRO A 64 1.49 -8.15 4.98
CA PRO A 64 2.38 -8.59 3.90
C PRO A 64 2.16 -10.05 3.52
N LYS A 65 1.63 -10.88 4.43
CA LYS A 65 1.37 -12.30 4.18
C LYS A 65 0.02 -12.53 3.50
N THR A 66 -1.06 -11.97 4.05
CA THR A 66 -2.42 -12.19 3.53
C THR A 66 -2.81 -11.25 2.40
N LYS A 67 -2.05 -10.15 2.21
CA LYS A 67 -2.35 -9.04 1.29
C LYS A 67 -3.65 -8.29 1.61
N GLU A 68 -4.20 -8.51 2.81
CA GLU A 68 -5.38 -7.81 3.31
C GLU A 68 -5.05 -6.37 3.69
N VAL A 69 -5.93 -5.43 3.33
CA VAL A 69 -5.86 -4.03 3.76
C VAL A 69 -6.43 -3.93 5.17
N LEU A 70 -5.54 -3.71 6.15
CA LEU A 70 -5.89 -3.59 7.57
C LEU A 70 -6.53 -2.22 7.87
N ALA A 71 -6.04 -1.17 7.22
CA ALA A 71 -6.60 0.18 7.35
C ALA A 71 -6.29 1.04 6.11
N MET A 72 -7.16 2.02 5.84
CA MET A 72 -6.93 3.10 4.87
C MET A 72 -7.07 4.45 5.57
N HIS A 73 -6.01 5.25 5.55
CA HIS A 73 -5.97 6.60 6.09
C HIS A 73 -5.90 7.61 4.96
N LEU A 74 -7.03 8.28 4.68
CA LEU A 74 -7.10 9.36 3.69
C LEU A 74 -6.24 10.56 4.15
N PHE A 75 -5.67 11.32 3.20
CA PHE A 75 -4.82 12.46 3.53
C PHE A 75 -5.52 13.52 4.41
N ASN A 76 -6.82 13.72 4.24
CA ASN A 76 -7.59 14.66 5.07
C ASN A 76 -7.79 14.20 6.53
N LYS A 77 -7.39 12.97 6.89
CA LYS A 77 -7.38 12.46 8.26
C LYS A 77 -5.99 12.40 8.87
N ILE A 78 -4.94 12.66 8.09
CA ILE A 78 -3.55 12.71 8.55
C ILE A 78 -3.29 14.13 9.03
N THR A 79 -2.95 14.30 10.31
CA THR A 79 -2.72 15.62 10.91
C THR A 79 -1.26 16.03 10.86
N SER A 80 -0.35 15.06 10.98
CA SER A 80 1.09 15.29 10.94
C SER A 80 1.84 14.01 10.60
N TRP A 81 3.06 14.18 10.09
CA TRP A 81 4.01 13.11 9.87
C TRP A 81 5.42 13.62 10.16
N SER A 82 6.32 12.73 10.52
CA SER A 82 7.75 13.03 10.65
C SER A 82 8.57 11.80 10.30
N SER A 83 9.83 12.02 9.97
CA SER A 83 10.76 10.94 9.67
C SER A 83 12.12 11.24 10.28
N GLY A 84 12.80 10.19 10.72
CA GLY A 84 14.21 10.21 11.05
C GLY A 84 14.99 9.27 10.12
N SER A 85 16.28 9.09 10.40
CA SER A 85 17.12 8.14 9.66
C SER A 85 16.68 6.68 9.81
N THR A 86 15.90 6.36 10.85
CA THR A 86 15.49 4.99 11.19
C THR A 86 13.98 4.83 11.39
N TYR A 87 13.19 5.89 11.20
CA TYR A 87 11.77 5.85 11.51
C TYR A 87 10.91 6.71 10.58
N PHE A 88 9.65 6.32 10.51
CA PHE A 88 8.55 7.10 9.96
C PHE A 88 7.40 7.11 10.97
N HIS A 89 6.92 8.31 11.32
CA HIS A 89 5.80 8.54 12.21
C HIS A 89 4.65 9.18 11.44
N LEU A 90 3.43 8.69 11.68
CA LEU A 90 2.20 9.21 11.10
C LEU A 90 1.15 9.39 12.19
N THR A 91 0.59 10.59 12.33
CA THR A 91 -0.51 10.86 13.28
C THR A 91 -1.81 11.00 12.50
N ILE A 92 -2.81 10.21 12.88
CA ILE A 92 -4.12 10.14 12.23
C ILE A 92 -5.20 10.51 13.24
N GLY A 93 -6.16 11.35 12.86
CA GLY A 93 -7.30 11.70 13.71
C GLY A 93 -7.35 13.19 14.07
N ASN A 94 -7.68 13.52 15.31
CA ASN A 94 -7.70 14.89 15.81
C ASN A 94 -6.88 14.99 17.11
N LEU A 95 -6.64 16.21 17.60
CA LEU A 95 -5.78 16.47 18.78
C LEU A 95 -6.25 15.79 20.08
N VAL A 96 -7.49 15.26 20.13
CA VAL A 96 -8.10 14.66 21.32
C VAL A 96 -8.13 13.12 21.25
N GLN A 97 -8.25 12.53 20.06
CA GLN A 97 -8.22 11.09 19.80
C GLN A 97 -7.42 10.82 18.51
N GLY A 98 -6.10 11.02 18.60
CA GLY A 98 -5.17 10.70 17.52
C GLY A 98 -4.59 9.29 17.70
N ASN A 99 -4.62 8.47 16.66
CA ASN A 99 -3.84 7.24 16.58
C ASN A 99 -2.52 7.53 15.88
N THR A 100 -1.42 7.17 16.54
CA THR A 100 -0.08 7.32 15.99
C THR A 100 0.43 5.99 15.47
N LEU A 101 0.82 5.97 14.21
CA LEU A 101 1.57 4.86 13.62
C LEU A 101 3.06 5.20 13.63
N LEU A 102 3.83 4.43 14.38
CA LEU A 102 5.29 4.46 14.38
C LEU A 102 5.83 3.22 13.66
N CYS A 103 6.63 3.47 12.63
CA CYS A 103 7.29 2.47 11.81
C CYS A 103 8.82 2.66 11.90
N GLU A 104 9.54 1.58 12.20
CA GLU A 104 10.97 1.46 12.00
C GLU A 104 11.21 1.09 10.53
N SER A 105 12.05 1.87 9.84
CA SER A 105 12.51 1.58 8.47
C SER A 105 14.03 1.51 8.49
N SER A 106 14.58 0.41 8.00
CA SER A 106 15.99 0.36 7.61
C SER A 106 16.13 1.05 6.25
N VAL A 107 17.21 1.80 6.05
CA VAL A 107 17.57 2.38 4.75
C VAL A 107 17.79 1.27 3.73
#